data_AF-A0AAD9ZJD2-F1
#
_entry.id   AF-A0AAD9ZJD2-F1
#
_cell.length_a   1.000
_cell.length_b   1.000
_cell.length_c   1.000
_cell.angle_alpha   90.00
_cell.angle_beta   90.00
_cell.angle_gamma   90.00
#
_symmetry.space_group_name_H-M   'P 1'
#
loop_
_entity.id
_entity.type
_entity.pdbx_description
1 polymer ?
#
loop_
_entity_poly.entity_id
_entity_poly.type
_entity_poly.pdbx_seq_one_letter_code
_entity_poly.pdbx_strand_id
1 'polypeptide(L)'
;MVPNGYRFTILGKSSFGLSMMGLHKSKSRVIIVEFDTSLDAEYDDLNGNHVGIDVDSLLSVKVCNISVQNMFLNIGKKLDSWIDYEASVKRLEVRLSHSSHKPVSPLLSYSIDLLKIWNDAESVCGIDLFQWQYYADMFCVYSWTFKSMHVPQWMHSQPLDTNEFANDTKFSQVLFPKRTDCLPIEFAALFFGTACGAFGTFIVLYLCSIFRERRPVVREECGVHTVVGLEYK
;
A
#
# COMPACT_ATOMS: atom_id res chain seq x y z
N MET A 1 -23.35 -0.09 20.44
CA MET A 1 -24.74 -0.58 20.55
C MET A 1 -25.66 0.56 20.19
N VAL A 2 -26.43 0.44 19.11
CA VAL A 2 -27.43 1.44 18.74
C VAL A 2 -28.53 1.43 19.81
N PRO A 3 -28.92 2.57 20.38
CA PRO A 3 -29.98 2.59 21.40
C PRO A 3 -31.30 2.10 20.80
N ASN A 4 -32.02 1.29 21.57
CA ASN A 4 -33.35 0.82 21.20
C ASN A 4 -34.26 2.05 20.99
N GLY A 5 -34.78 2.25 19.77
CA GLY A 5 -35.63 3.40 19.41
C GLY A 5 -35.02 4.44 18.47
N TYR A 6 -33.75 4.31 18.04
CA TYR A 6 -33.22 5.14 16.96
C TYR A 6 -33.86 4.76 15.62
N ARG A 7 -34.77 5.61 15.14
CA ARG A 7 -35.51 5.40 13.90
C ARG A 7 -34.66 5.86 12.71
N PHE A 8 -33.90 4.94 12.12
CA PHE A 8 -33.25 5.18 10.82
C PHE A 8 -34.32 5.25 9.72
N THR A 9 -34.51 6.43 9.13
CA THR A 9 -35.34 6.63 7.92
C THR A 9 -34.76 5.95 6.68
N ILE A 10 -33.55 5.39 6.80
CA ILE A 10 -32.80 4.68 5.76
C ILE A 10 -33.27 3.23 5.62
N LEU A 11 -33.89 2.68 6.65
CA LEU A 11 -34.47 1.33 6.61
C LEU A 11 -35.82 1.39 5.90
N GLY A 12 -35.93 0.67 4.78
CA GLY A 12 -37.21 0.53 4.08
C GLY A 12 -38.22 -0.27 4.92
N LYS A 13 -39.45 -0.43 4.42
CA LYS A 13 -40.45 -1.34 5.01
C LYS A 13 -40.11 -2.84 4.81
N SER A 14 -38.83 -3.18 4.62
CA SER A 14 -38.30 -4.54 4.63
C SER A 14 -37.62 -4.78 5.97
N SER A 15 -37.81 -5.98 6.50
CA SER A 15 -37.27 -6.41 7.78
C SER A 15 -35.74 -6.50 7.68
N PHE A 16 -35.04 -5.44 8.13
CA PHE A 16 -33.58 -5.28 8.17
C PHE A 16 -32.95 -5.14 6.77
N GLY A 17 -32.20 -4.06 6.55
CA GLY A 17 -31.71 -3.66 5.23
C GLY A 17 -31.97 -2.19 4.93
N LEU A 18 -30.88 -1.43 4.78
CA LEU A 18 -30.87 -0.12 4.14
C LEU A 18 -31.60 -0.22 2.79
N SER A 19 -32.68 0.53 2.63
CA SER A 19 -33.40 0.59 1.36
C SER A 19 -32.87 1.76 0.56
N MET A 20 -32.68 1.58 -0.75
CA MET A 20 -32.37 2.69 -1.67
C MET A 20 -33.39 3.84 -1.55
N MET A 21 -34.67 3.51 -1.29
CA MET A 21 -35.69 4.53 -1.05
C MET A 21 -35.51 5.26 0.29
N GLY A 22 -34.92 4.60 1.29
CA GLY A 22 -34.54 5.21 2.57
C GLY A 22 -33.28 6.07 2.44
N LEU A 23 -32.25 5.61 1.72
CA LEU A 23 -31.01 6.34 1.49
C LEU A 23 -31.26 7.62 0.69
N HIS A 24 -32.00 7.52 -0.42
CA HIS A 24 -32.35 8.66 -1.26
C HIS A 24 -33.31 9.66 -0.59
N LYS A 25 -34.17 9.22 0.34
CA LYS A 25 -35.06 10.12 1.10
C LYS A 25 -34.40 10.76 2.30
N SER A 26 -33.39 10.10 2.87
CA SER A 26 -32.62 10.65 3.97
C SER A 26 -31.55 11.61 3.44
N LYS A 27 -31.34 12.75 4.10
CA LYS A 27 -30.13 13.56 3.89
C LYS A 27 -28.93 12.98 4.65
N SER A 28 -29.02 11.73 5.11
CA SER A 28 -28.03 11.10 5.95
C SER A 28 -26.90 10.58 5.09
N ARG A 29 -25.67 10.93 5.48
CA ARG A 29 -24.46 10.49 4.81
C ARG A 29 -24.03 9.15 5.38
N VAL A 30 -23.91 8.13 4.54
CA VAL A 30 -23.65 6.75 4.95
C VAL A 30 -22.48 6.19 4.16
N ILE A 31 -21.64 5.43 4.85
CA ILE A 31 -20.57 4.64 4.25
C ILE A 31 -20.79 3.20 4.68
N ILE A 32 -20.74 2.29 3.71
CA ILE A 32 -20.98 0.88 3.92
C ILE A 32 -19.76 0.12 3.42
N VAL A 33 -19.40 -0.94 4.14
CA VAL A 33 -18.52 -1.99 3.62
C VAL A 33 -19.41 -3.20 3.45
N GLU A 34 -19.68 -3.59 2.21
CA GLU A 34 -20.57 -4.68 1.86
C GLU A 34 -19.80 -5.98 1.59
N PHE A 35 -20.43 -7.09 1.93
CA PHE A 35 -19.96 -8.44 1.64
C PHE A 35 -21.09 -9.15 0.90
N ASP A 36 -21.07 -9.05 -0.43
CA ASP A 36 -22.21 -9.43 -1.24
C ASP A 36 -22.08 -10.84 -1.84
N THR A 37 -23.10 -11.64 -1.59
CA THR A 37 -23.27 -13.02 -2.06
C THR A 37 -24.22 -13.13 -3.25
N SER A 38 -24.76 -12.01 -3.72
CA SER A 38 -25.77 -11.92 -4.78
C SER A 38 -25.26 -11.04 -5.93
N LEU A 39 -25.81 -11.28 -7.13
CA LEU A 39 -25.56 -10.43 -8.29
C LEU A 39 -26.85 -9.68 -8.61
N ASP A 40 -26.91 -8.42 -8.21
CA ASP A 40 -28.00 -7.50 -8.47
C ASP A 40 -27.62 -6.56 -9.62
N ALA A 41 -28.03 -6.93 -10.85
CA ALA A 41 -27.72 -6.18 -12.07
C ALA A 41 -28.29 -4.75 -12.08
N GLU A 42 -29.27 -4.44 -11.23
CA GLU A 42 -29.79 -3.07 -11.03
C GLU A 42 -28.76 -2.15 -10.36
N TYR A 43 -27.84 -2.71 -9.58
CA TYR A 43 -26.81 -2.00 -8.82
C TYR A 43 -25.41 -2.20 -9.38
N ASP A 44 -25.30 -2.60 -10.65
CA ASP A 44 -24.03 -2.78 -11.37
C ASP A 44 -23.02 -3.67 -10.62
N ASP A 45 -23.55 -4.67 -9.91
CA ASP A 45 -22.74 -5.60 -9.14
C ASP A 45 -21.70 -6.31 -10.00
N LEU A 46 -20.50 -6.42 -9.46
CA LEU A 46 -19.40 -7.05 -10.18
C LEU A 46 -19.63 -8.56 -10.40
N ASN A 47 -20.23 -9.26 -9.42
CA ASN A 47 -20.60 -10.68 -9.41
C ASN A 47 -21.22 -11.06 -8.05
N GLY A 48 -21.76 -12.27 -7.91
CA GLY A 48 -22.30 -12.78 -6.63
C GLY A 48 -21.31 -13.19 -5.54
N ASN A 49 -20.09 -12.66 -5.54
CA ASN A 49 -19.06 -12.96 -4.55
C ASN A 49 -18.02 -11.82 -4.50
N HIS A 50 -18.46 -10.66 -4.04
CA HIS A 50 -17.63 -9.45 -4.02
C HIS A 50 -17.64 -8.74 -2.66
N VAL A 51 -16.64 -7.89 -2.46
CA VAL A 51 -16.58 -6.97 -1.33
C VAL A 51 -16.53 -5.56 -1.89
N GLY A 52 -17.33 -4.67 -1.32
CA GLY A 52 -17.56 -3.32 -1.80
C GLY A 52 -17.37 -2.26 -0.71
N ILE A 53 -17.18 -1.02 -1.16
CA ILE A 53 -17.25 0.18 -0.33
C ILE A 53 -18.25 1.10 -1.01
N ASP A 54 -19.32 1.43 -0.28
CA ASP A 54 -20.38 2.29 -0.77
C ASP A 54 -20.36 3.63 -0.06
N VAL A 55 -20.66 4.68 -0.80
CA VAL A 55 -20.73 6.05 -0.27
C VAL A 55 -22.01 6.68 -0.79
N ASP A 56 -22.99 6.84 0.10
CA ASP A 56 -24.31 7.45 -0.18
C ASP A 56 -25.09 6.81 -1.36
N SER A 57 -24.72 5.61 -1.77
CA SER A 57 -25.31 4.86 -2.88
C SER A 57 -25.23 3.36 -2.57
N LEU A 58 -25.90 2.51 -3.36
CA LEU A 58 -25.63 1.06 -3.43
C LEU A 58 -24.61 0.72 -4.52
N LEU A 59 -24.20 1.72 -5.32
CA LEU A 59 -23.13 1.57 -6.28
C LEU A 59 -21.78 1.75 -5.58
N SER A 60 -21.05 0.65 -5.45
CA SER A 60 -19.73 0.61 -4.84
C SER A 60 -18.74 1.56 -5.53
N VAL A 61 -18.16 2.49 -4.76
CA VAL A 61 -17.05 3.35 -5.23
C VAL A 61 -15.75 2.57 -5.36
N LYS A 62 -15.65 1.42 -4.67
CA LYS A 62 -14.53 0.51 -4.77
C LYS A 62 -15.00 -0.93 -4.52
N VAL A 63 -14.79 -1.81 -5.49
CA VAL A 63 -15.22 -3.21 -5.44
C VAL A 63 -14.07 -4.16 -5.75
N CYS A 64 -14.09 -5.35 -5.16
CA CYS A 64 -13.18 -6.46 -5.48
C CYS A 64 -13.95 -7.77 -5.60
N ASN A 65 -13.77 -8.47 -6.73
CA ASN A 65 -14.15 -9.87 -6.87
C ASN A 65 -13.20 -10.72 -6.02
N ILE A 66 -13.68 -11.35 -4.95
CA ILE A 66 -12.80 -12.11 -4.05
C ILE A 66 -12.54 -13.53 -4.54
N SER A 67 -13.26 -13.99 -5.56
CA SER A 67 -13.03 -15.29 -6.20
C SER A 67 -11.62 -15.40 -6.79
N VAL A 68 -11.03 -14.27 -7.22
CA VAL A 68 -9.65 -14.22 -7.76
C VAL A 68 -8.59 -14.53 -6.70
N GLN A 69 -8.95 -14.41 -5.42
CA GLN A 69 -8.12 -14.76 -4.27
C GLN A 69 -8.50 -16.12 -3.67
N ASN A 70 -9.32 -16.91 -4.39
CA ASN A 70 -9.84 -18.20 -3.96
C ASN A 70 -10.63 -18.13 -2.63
N MET A 71 -11.35 -17.02 -2.43
CA MET A 71 -12.22 -16.79 -1.29
C MET A 71 -13.68 -16.75 -1.73
N PHE A 72 -14.56 -17.29 -0.88
CA PHE A 72 -16.00 -17.35 -1.15
C PHE A 72 -16.77 -17.00 0.12
N LEU A 73 -17.73 -16.09 0.00
CA LEU A 73 -18.52 -15.61 1.14
C LEU A 73 -19.56 -16.64 1.61
N ASN A 74 -20.10 -17.46 0.71
CA ASN A 74 -21.27 -18.32 0.94
C ASN A 74 -20.96 -19.82 1.09
N ILE A 75 -19.74 -20.18 1.47
CA ILE A 75 -19.33 -21.61 1.61
C ILE A 75 -19.44 -22.16 3.04
N GLY A 76 -20.14 -21.45 3.93
CA GLY A 76 -20.32 -21.86 5.33
C GLY A 76 -19.03 -21.87 6.17
N LYS A 77 -17.95 -21.28 5.67
CA LYS A 77 -16.70 -21.11 6.41
C LYS A 77 -16.66 -19.76 7.11
N LYS A 78 -16.14 -19.75 8.33
CA LYS A 78 -15.89 -18.50 9.05
C LYS A 78 -14.94 -17.60 8.25
N LEU A 79 -15.25 -16.31 8.26
CA LEU A 79 -14.41 -15.24 7.75
C LEU A 79 -14.15 -14.25 8.89
N ASP A 80 -12.94 -13.71 8.92
CA ASP A 80 -12.54 -12.62 9.79
C ASP A 80 -12.28 -11.39 8.92
N SER A 81 -12.85 -10.26 9.31
CA SER A 81 -12.79 -9.00 8.57
C SER A 81 -12.27 -7.87 9.45
N TRP A 82 -11.49 -6.97 8.86
CA TRP A 82 -10.99 -5.76 9.52
C TRP A 82 -11.29 -4.56 8.63
N ILE A 83 -11.89 -3.54 9.24
CA ILE A 83 -12.21 -2.28 8.60
C ILE A 83 -11.47 -1.21 9.39
N ASP A 84 -10.39 -0.68 8.80
CA ASP A 84 -9.52 0.29 9.44
C ASP A 84 -9.64 1.64 8.73
N TYR A 85 -9.81 2.70 9.49
CA TYR A 85 -9.71 4.07 8.97
C TYR A 85 -8.53 4.80 9.61
N GLU A 86 -7.61 5.27 8.78
CA GLU A 86 -6.48 6.08 9.21
C GLU A 86 -6.73 7.55 8.88
N ALA A 87 -7.00 8.36 9.92
CA ALA A 87 -7.41 9.76 9.77
C ALA A 87 -6.30 10.67 9.24
N SER A 88 -5.03 10.38 9.54
CA SER A 88 -3.86 11.17 9.10
C SER A 88 -3.72 11.21 7.57
N VAL A 89 -4.02 10.08 6.93
CA VAL A 89 -3.94 9.90 5.46
C VAL A 89 -5.31 9.78 4.80
N LYS A 90 -6.40 9.89 5.59
CA LYS A 90 -7.79 9.84 5.13
C LYS A 90 -8.05 8.61 4.27
N ARG A 91 -7.76 7.43 4.83
CA ARG A 91 -7.79 6.17 4.09
C ARG A 91 -8.59 5.12 4.85
N LEU A 92 -9.56 4.54 4.17
CA LEU A 92 -10.33 3.38 4.60
C LEU A 92 -9.72 2.13 3.95
N GLU A 93 -9.44 1.12 4.76
CA GLU A 93 -8.92 -0.16 4.33
C GLU A 93 -9.81 -1.29 4.82
N VAL A 94 -10.12 -2.22 3.91
CA VAL A 94 -10.88 -3.43 4.20
C VAL A 94 -9.96 -4.62 4.01
N ARG A 95 -9.91 -5.51 4.98
CA ARG A 95 -9.17 -6.78 4.94
C ARG A 95 -10.12 -7.92 5.24
N LEU A 96 -9.89 -9.06 4.59
CA LEU A 96 -10.70 -10.26 4.77
C LEU A 96 -9.79 -11.49 4.79
N SER A 97 -10.09 -12.48 5.62
CA SER A 97 -9.29 -13.70 5.78
C SER A 97 -10.15 -14.87 6.24
N HIS A 98 -9.78 -16.09 5.84
CA HIS A 98 -10.32 -17.32 6.45
C HIS A 98 -9.60 -17.72 7.75
N SER A 99 -8.52 -17.00 8.11
CA SER A 99 -7.80 -17.21 9.35
C SER A 99 -8.04 -16.04 10.30
N SER A 100 -7.82 -16.26 11.59
CA SER A 100 -7.86 -15.20 12.60
C SER A 100 -6.68 -14.22 12.51
N HIS A 101 -5.77 -14.39 11.54
CA HIS A 101 -4.67 -13.48 11.29
C HIS A 101 -5.07 -12.40 10.30
N LYS A 102 -4.89 -11.14 10.73
CA LYS A 102 -5.10 -9.96 9.90
C LYS A 102 -4.07 -9.93 8.75
N PRO A 103 -4.51 -9.94 7.48
CA PRO A 103 -3.62 -9.78 6.33
C PRO A 103 -2.85 -8.45 6.38
N VAL A 104 -1.59 -8.46 5.92
CA VAL A 104 -0.77 -7.25 5.81
C VAL A 104 -1.37 -6.33 4.75
N SER A 105 -1.56 -6.86 3.54
CA SER A 105 -2.14 -6.12 2.42
C SER A 105 -3.66 -6.03 2.56
N PRO A 106 -4.25 -4.84 2.37
CA PRO A 106 -5.70 -4.71 2.34
C PRO A 106 -6.29 -5.32 1.07
N LEU A 107 -7.51 -5.84 1.18
CA LEU A 107 -8.33 -6.26 0.06
C LEU A 107 -8.80 -5.03 -0.74
N LEU A 108 -9.29 -4.02 -0.02
CA LEU A 108 -9.70 -2.73 -0.58
C LEU A 108 -8.99 -1.60 0.16
N SER A 109 -8.59 -0.57 -0.58
CA SER A 109 -8.09 0.69 -0.04
C SER A 109 -8.74 1.84 -0.79
N TYR A 110 -9.35 2.76 -0.05
CA TYR A 110 -10.09 3.89 -0.61
C TYR A 110 -9.76 5.17 0.17
N SER A 111 -9.41 6.24 -0.56
CA SER A 111 -9.14 7.54 0.05
C SER A 111 -10.45 8.29 0.25
N ILE A 112 -10.76 8.59 1.49
CA ILE A 112 -12.03 9.19 1.90
C ILE A 112 -11.85 10.02 3.17
N ASP A 113 -12.42 11.22 3.18
CA ASP A 113 -12.38 12.12 4.33
C ASP A 113 -13.68 11.99 5.13
N LEU A 114 -13.69 11.09 6.13
CA LEU A 114 -14.89 10.82 6.93
C LEU A 114 -15.42 12.07 7.65
N LEU A 115 -14.52 12.98 8.03
CA LEU A 115 -14.88 14.22 8.70
C LEU A 115 -15.74 15.11 7.78
N LYS A 116 -15.34 15.23 6.52
CA LYS A 116 -16.10 15.98 5.50
C LYS A 116 -17.43 15.34 5.16
N ILE A 117 -17.50 14.01 5.18
CA ILE A 117 -18.73 13.29 4.85
C ILE A 117 -19.78 13.55 5.93
N TRP A 118 -19.39 13.45 7.20
CA TRP A 118 -20.33 13.62 8.31
C TRP A 118 -20.45 15.06 8.82
N ASN A 119 -19.68 16.01 8.30
CA ASN A 119 -19.70 17.44 8.68
C ASN A 119 -19.61 17.63 10.21
N ASP A 120 -18.64 16.95 10.84
CA ASP A 120 -18.44 16.96 12.30
C ASP A 120 -19.63 16.48 13.14
N ALA A 121 -20.66 15.89 12.52
CA ALA A 121 -21.80 15.33 13.23
C ALA A 121 -21.48 13.99 13.89
N GLU A 122 -22.15 13.73 15.01
CA GLU A 122 -22.12 12.42 15.65
C GLU A 122 -22.59 11.34 14.66
N SER A 123 -21.82 10.25 14.59
CA SER A 123 -22.06 9.15 13.66
C SER A 123 -22.20 7.84 14.41
N VAL A 124 -23.07 6.97 13.92
CA VAL A 124 -23.34 5.65 14.51
C VAL A 124 -22.76 4.57 13.60
N CYS A 125 -22.07 3.60 14.19
CA CYS A 125 -21.61 2.40 13.49
C CYS A 125 -22.42 1.17 13.94
N GLY A 126 -22.56 0.22 13.01
CA GLY A 126 -23.29 -1.02 13.25
C GLY A 126 -23.05 -2.03 12.14
N ILE A 127 -23.67 -3.20 12.30
CA ILE A 127 -23.73 -4.24 11.28
C ILE A 127 -25.20 -4.33 10.87
N ASP A 128 -25.44 -4.33 9.56
CA ASP A 128 -26.74 -4.65 8.98
C ASP A 128 -26.62 -5.97 8.22
N LEU A 129 -27.71 -6.74 8.19
CA LEU A 129 -27.77 -8.02 7.51
C LEU A 129 -28.98 -7.98 6.59
N PHE A 130 -28.76 -8.20 5.30
CA PHE A 130 -29.82 -8.17 4.30
C PHE A 130 -30.04 -9.58 3.74
N GLN A 131 -31.31 -9.97 3.66
CA GLN A 131 -31.71 -11.24 3.10
C GLN A 131 -32.90 -11.01 2.17
N TRP A 132 -32.74 -11.42 0.92
CA TRP A 132 -33.86 -11.52 -0.02
C TRP A 132 -34.83 -12.59 0.48
N GLN A 133 -36.13 -12.27 0.47
CA GLN A 133 -37.22 -13.09 1.05
C GLN A 133 -37.26 -14.56 0.57
N TYR A 134 -36.63 -14.88 -0.56
CA TYR A 134 -36.65 -16.21 -1.18
C TYR A 134 -35.38 -17.05 -0.97
N TYR A 135 -34.29 -16.48 -0.44
CA TYR A 135 -33.03 -17.20 -0.22
C TYR A 135 -32.81 -17.43 1.27
N ALA A 136 -32.57 -18.69 1.66
CA ALA A 136 -32.33 -19.10 3.05
C ALA A 136 -30.84 -19.02 3.44
N ASP A 137 -30.17 -17.93 3.09
CA ASP A 137 -28.80 -17.69 3.55
C ASP A 137 -28.81 -17.36 5.05
N MET A 138 -27.92 -18.01 5.80
CA MET A 138 -27.80 -17.80 7.24
C MET A 138 -26.58 -16.92 7.53
N PHE A 139 -26.83 -15.72 8.02
CA PHE A 139 -25.78 -14.79 8.43
C PHE A 139 -25.53 -14.91 9.94
N CYS A 140 -24.28 -15.17 10.33
CA CYS A 140 -23.89 -15.31 11.73
C CYS A 140 -22.72 -14.39 12.07
N VAL A 141 -22.96 -13.46 13.00
CA VAL A 141 -21.90 -12.64 13.60
C VAL A 141 -21.41 -13.31 14.88
N TYR A 142 -20.23 -13.95 14.82
CA TYR A 142 -19.65 -14.64 15.97
C TYR A 142 -19.08 -13.69 17.02
N SER A 143 -18.45 -12.61 16.57
CA SER A 143 -17.82 -11.60 17.42
C SER A 143 -17.69 -10.29 16.67
N TRP A 144 -17.89 -9.17 17.36
CA TRP A 144 -17.68 -7.83 16.80
C TRP A 144 -16.95 -6.97 17.83
N THR A 145 -16.02 -6.14 17.36
CA THR A 145 -15.29 -5.19 18.19
C THR A 145 -15.13 -3.89 17.42
N PHE A 146 -15.47 -2.79 18.07
CA PHE A 146 -15.26 -1.45 17.54
C PHE A 146 -14.29 -0.70 18.46
N LYS A 147 -13.30 -0.05 17.85
CA LYS A 147 -12.32 0.80 18.56
C LYS A 147 -12.17 2.10 17.78
N SER A 148 -12.42 3.21 18.45
CA SER A 148 -12.06 4.54 17.97
C SER A 148 -10.90 5.06 18.81
N MET A 149 -9.89 5.63 18.16
CA MET A 149 -8.80 6.34 18.83
C MET A 149 -8.94 7.82 18.52
N HIS A 150 -9.07 8.64 19.55
CA HIS A 150 -8.98 10.09 19.41
C HIS A 150 -7.50 10.46 19.37
N VAL A 151 -7.04 10.96 18.22
CA VAL A 151 -5.70 11.54 18.07
C VAL A 151 -5.86 13.05 18.25
N PRO A 152 -5.52 13.62 19.41
CA PRO A 152 -5.59 15.06 19.60
C PRO A 152 -4.76 15.83 18.57
N GLN A 153 -5.30 16.93 18.05
CA GLN A 153 -4.64 17.79 17.06
C GLN A 153 -3.26 18.30 17.50
N TRP A 154 -3.00 18.43 18.81
CA TRP A 154 -1.72 18.88 19.36
C TRP A 154 -0.58 17.87 19.25
N MET A 155 -0.87 16.62 18.86
CA MET A 155 0.17 15.60 18.60
C MET A 155 0.75 15.69 17.18
N HIS A 156 0.24 16.60 16.34
CA HIS A 156 0.94 17.01 15.13
C HIS A 156 1.82 18.22 15.48
N SER A 157 3.14 18.08 15.37
CA SER A 157 3.99 19.27 15.29
C SER A 157 3.56 20.04 14.05
N GLN A 158 3.10 21.29 14.23
CA GLN A 158 2.97 22.19 13.08
C GLN A 158 4.33 22.24 12.39
N PRO A 159 4.40 22.11 11.05
CA PRO A 159 5.64 22.38 10.35
C PRO A 159 6.07 23.80 10.71
N LEU A 160 7.35 23.97 11.07
CA LEU A 160 7.92 25.25 11.45
C LEU A 160 7.63 26.27 10.34
N ASP A 161 6.86 27.32 10.64
CA ASP A 161 6.60 28.39 9.67
C ASP A 161 7.87 29.23 9.51
N THR A 162 8.55 29.03 8.38
CA THR A 162 9.79 29.75 8.05
C THR A 162 9.57 31.26 7.87
N ASN A 163 8.32 31.71 7.64
CA ASN A 163 8.01 33.13 7.46
C ASN A 163 7.89 33.88 8.79
N GLU A 164 7.62 33.18 9.89
CA GLU A 164 7.55 33.77 11.23
C GLU A 164 8.96 34.13 11.74
N PHE A 165 9.96 33.28 11.47
CA PHE A 165 11.37 33.53 11.77
C PHE A 165 11.99 34.68 10.95
N ALA A 166 11.52 34.88 9.71
CA ALA A 166 12.01 35.96 8.85
C ALA A 166 11.69 37.35 9.40
N ASN A 167 10.61 37.48 10.18
CA ASN A 167 10.20 38.73 10.80
C ASN A 167 10.94 39.01 12.12
N ASP A 168 11.37 37.97 12.82
CA ASP A 168 12.11 38.08 14.09
C ASP A 168 13.60 38.43 13.88
N THR A 169 14.09 38.32 12.64
CA THR A 169 15.49 38.64 12.29
C THR A 169 15.79 40.15 12.32
N LYS A 170 14.79 41.02 12.58
CA LYS A 170 15.00 42.49 12.66
C LYS A 170 15.51 43.00 14.01
N PHE A 171 15.50 42.17 15.07
CA PHE A 171 15.89 42.62 16.42
C PHE A 171 16.97 41.74 17.07
N SER A 172 18.06 41.45 16.35
CA SER A 172 19.32 41.00 16.96
C SER A 172 20.48 41.20 16.00
N GLN A 173 20.90 42.46 15.81
CA GLN A 173 22.27 42.75 15.38
C GLN A 173 23.20 42.61 16.59
N VAL A 174 23.42 41.37 17.05
CA VAL A 174 24.56 41.07 17.91
C VAL A 174 25.72 40.69 17.00
N LEU A 175 26.68 41.61 16.99
CA LEU A 175 28.00 41.57 16.38
C LEU A 175 28.64 40.17 16.36
N PHE A 176 28.79 39.60 15.17
CA PHE A 176 29.81 38.60 14.88
C PHE A 176 30.73 39.13 13.76
N PRO A 177 32.06 38.98 13.88
CA PRO A 177 32.98 39.66 13.01
C PRO A 177 32.92 39.09 11.59
N LYS A 178 32.84 40.00 10.62
CA LYS A 178 32.91 39.78 9.19
C LYS A 178 34.29 39.17 8.85
N ARG A 179 34.35 37.86 8.65
CA ARG A 179 35.45 37.25 7.89
C ARG A 179 35.07 37.30 6.42
N THR A 180 35.75 38.20 5.72
CA THR A 180 36.04 38.04 4.31
C THR A 180 36.70 36.66 4.14
N ASP A 181 36.29 35.91 3.13
CA ASP A 181 37.18 35.57 2.03
C ASP A 181 36.41 34.77 0.96
N CYS A 182 36.64 35.23 -0.27
CA CYS A 182 36.15 34.64 -1.50
C CYS A 182 36.97 33.38 -1.82
N LEU A 183 36.29 32.32 -2.29
CA LEU A 183 36.81 31.18 -3.05
C LEU A 183 37.76 30.22 -2.28
N PRO A 184 37.71 28.88 -2.53
CA PRO A 184 37.37 28.26 -3.81
C PRO A 184 36.44 27.02 -3.77
N ILE A 185 35.51 26.97 -4.73
CA ILE A 185 34.78 25.77 -5.18
C ILE A 185 35.55 25.04 -6.30
N GLU A 186 36.82 25.38 -6.54
CA GLU A 186 37.60 24.81 -7.67
C GLU A 186 38.52 23.62 -7.33
N PHE A 187 38.73 23.24 -6.07
CA PHE A 187 39.67 22.15 -5.77
C PHE A 187 39.07 20.74 -5.76
N ALA A 188 37.73 20.57 -5.74
CA ALA A 188 37.13 19.23 -5.67
C ALA A 188 37.20 18.44 -7.00
N ALA A 189 37.18 19.13 -8.15
CA ALA A 189 37.24 18.48 -9.47
C ALA A 189 38.62 17.90 -9.81
N LEU A 190 39.69 18.48 -9.25
CA LEU A 190 41.07 18.06 -9.49
C LEU A 190 41.45 16.74 -8.79
N PHE A 191 40.80 16.40 -7.67
CA PHE A 191 41.06 15.15 -6.94
C PHE A 191 40.35 13.93 -7.56
N PHE A 192 39.14 14.08 -8.11
CA PHE A 192 38.43 12.95 -8.71
C PHE A 192 38.97 12.57 -10.10
N GLY A 193 39.43 13.53 -10.89
CA GLY A 193 39.99 13.27 -12.23
C GLY A 193 41.31 12.49 -12.21
N THR A 194 42.18 12.77 -11.23
CA THR A 194 43.51 12.15 -11.12
C THR A 194 43.46 10.74 -10.55
N ALA A 195 42.57 10.50 -9.57
CA ALA A 195 42.36 9.16 -9.02
C ALA A 195 41.78 8.20 -10.07
N CYS A 196 40.80 8.64 -10.87
CA CYS A 196 40.15 7.77 -11.87
C CYS A 196 41.09 7.35 -13.02
N GLY A 197 41.97 8.25 -13.47
CA GLY A 197 42.94 7.96 -14.54
C GLY A 197 43.98 6.90 -14.14
N ALA A 198 44.47 6.93 -12.90
CA ALA A 198 45.48 5.98 -12.44
C ALA A 198 44.93 4.54 -12.39
N PHE A 199 43.71 4.34 -11.86
CA PHE A 199 43.10 3.01 -11.77
C PHE A 199 42.85 2.37 -13.14
N GLY A 200 42.45 3.15 -14.15
CA GLY A 200 42.25 2.64 -15.51
C GLY A 200 43.54 2.06 -16.12
N THR A 201 44.68 2.73 -15.92
CA THR A 201 45.96 2.25 -16.45
C THR A 201 46.44 0.96 -15.77
N PHE A 202 46.26 0.83 -14.46
CA PHE A 202 46.62 -0.40 -13.74
C PHE A 202 45.80 -1.61 -14.19
N ILE A 203 44.50 -1.43 -14.47
CA ILE A 203 43.64 -2.52 -14.95
C ILE A 203 44.08 -2.98 -16.35
N VAL A 204 44.38 -2.05 -17.26
CA VAL A 204 44.84 -2.39 -18.61
C VAL A 204 46.19 -3.12 -18.57
N LEU A 205 47.15 -2.63 -17.77
CA LEU A 205 48.44 -3.31 -17.62
C LEU A 205 48.30 -4.69 -16.98
N TYR A 206 47.43 -4.85 -15.99
CA TYR A 206 47.14 -6.13 -15.36
C TYR A 206 46.55 -7.13 -16.38
N LEU A 207 45.57 -6.70 -17.19
CA LEU A 207 45.02 -7.55 -18.24
C LEU A 207 46.06 -7.88 -19.32
N CYS A 208 46.87 -6.92 -19.76
CA CYS A 208 47.95 -7.15 -20.72
C CYS A 208 49.00 -8.13 -20.18
N SER A 209 49.28 -8.15 -18.88
CA SER A 209 50.21 -9.12 -18.27
C SER A 209 49.68 -10.56 -18.39
N ILE A 210 48.39 -10.77 -18.10
CA ILE A 210 47.72 -12.08 -18.22
C ILE A 210 47.73 -12.57 -19.67
N PHE A 211 47.51 -11.68 -20.65
CA PHE A 211 47.55 -12.06 -22.06
C PHE A 211 48.98 -12.28 -22.60
N ARG A 212 49.99 -11.59 -22.05
CA ARG A 212 51.39 -11.73 -22.47
C ARG A 212 52.04 -13.01 -21.96
N GLU A 213 51.65 -13.50 -20.79
CA GLU A 213 52.08 -14.81 -20.26
C GLU A 213 51.51 -16.01 -21.03
N ARG A 214 50.44 -15.80 -21.81
CA ARG A 214 49.83 -16.84 -22.65
C ARG A 214 50.37 -16.88 -24.09
N ARG A 215 51.66 -16.62 -24.30
CA ARG A 215 52.29 -17.01 -25.58
C ARG A 215 52.60 -18.51 -25.54
N PRO A 216 52.11 -19.31 -26.49
CA PRO A 216 52.54 -20.69 -26.60
C PRO A 216 54.03 -20.71 -26.97
N VAL A 217 54.83 -21.32 -26.11
CA VAL A 217 56.24 -21.62 -26.38
C VAL A 217 56.27 -22.57 -27.58
N VAL A 218 56.82 -22.11 -28.70
CA VAL A 218 57.08 -22.94 -29.89
C VAL A 218 58.07 -24.04 -29.48
N ARG A 219 57.72 -25.29 -29.74
CA ARG A 219 58.54 -26.46 -29.41
C ARG A 219 59.47 -26.77 -30.59
N GLU A 220 60.76 -26.80 -30.31
CA GLU A 220 61.86 -27.17 -31.20
C GLU A 220 61.74 -28.65 -31.62
N GLU A 221 61.90 -28.93 -32.91
CA GLU A 221 61.82 -30.27 -33.52
C GLU A 221 63.01 -31.14 -33.09
N CYS A 222 62.77 -32.41 -32.73
CA CYS A 222 63.81 -33.41 -32.58
C CYS A 222 63.49 -34.61 -33.49
N GLY A 223 64.37 -34.84 -34.47
CA GLY A 223 64.22 -35.86 -35.51
C GLY A 223 64.34 -37.29 -34.97
N VAL A 224 63.44 -38.16 -35.43
CA VAL A 224 63.49 -39.59 -35.17
C VAL A 224 64.32 -40.27 -36.26
N HIS A 225 65.49 -40.76 -35.88
CA HIS A 225 66.29 -41.68 -36.69
C HIS A 225 65.58 -43.04 -36.78
N THR A 226 65.31 -43.51 -38.00
CA THR A 226 64.87 -44.88 -38.29
C THR A 226 66.08 -45.80 -38.30
N VAL A 227 66.04 -46.92 -37.57
CA VAL A 227 66.95 -48.06 -37.80
C VAL A 227 66.14 -49.35 -37.82
N VAL A 228 66.43 -50.13 -38.85
CA VAL A 228 65.82 -51.37 -39.32
C VAL A 228 66.50 -52.58 -38.67
N GLY A 229 65.73 -53.67 -38.50
CA GLY A 229 66.22 -55.06 -38.48
C GLY A 229 66.37 -55.66 -37.08
N LEU A 230 66.26 -56.97 -36.85
CA LEU A 230 65.97 -58.14 -37.67
C LEU A 230 65.58 -59.28 -36.69
N GLU A 231 65.03 -60.35 -37.24
CA GLU A 231 64.74 -61.67 -36.66
C GLU A 231 65.84 -62.26 -35.75
N TYR A 232 65.50 -63.21 -34.86
CA TYR A 232 65.66 -64.66 -35.08
C TYR A 232 65.41 -65.50 -33.80
N LYS A 233 64.64 -66.58 -34.02
CA LYS A 233 64.56 -67.90 -33.37
C LYS A 233 63.88 -68.08 -32.01
#